data_AF-A0A022FRD7-F1
#
_entry.id   AF-A0A022FRD7-F1
#
_cell.length_a   1.000
_cell.length_b   1.000
_cell.length_c   1.000
_cell.angle_alpha   90.00
_cell.angle_beta   90.00
_cell.angle_gamma   90.00
#
_symmetry.space_group_name_H-M   'P 1'
#
loop_
_entity.id
_entity.type
_entity.pdbx_description
1 polymer ?
#
loop_
_entity_poly.entity_id
_entity_poly.type
_entity_poly.pdbx_seq_one_letter_code
_entity_poly.pdbx_strand_id
1 'polypeptide(L)'
;MSLSHATNPQPKPAAAPHTLAALLAAGGLAGKRVFIRADLNVPQDAAGAITDDTRIRASVPAIAACLQAGAAVMVTSHLGRPQEGAPDPRHSLAPVGRRLSELLGRQVPLLSGWTEGGFQVPPGQVVLLENCRMNTGEKKNSDDLAQKMAALCDVYVNDAFGTAHRAEATTHGIARYAPIACAGPLLAAEIDALGKALGQPARPLVAIVAGSK
;
A
#
# COMPACT_ATOMS: atom_id res chain seq x y z
N MET A 1 45.01 0.56 18.77
CA MET A 1 43.72 -0.02 18.36
C MET A 1 42.78 1.14 18.07
N SER A 2 42.57 1.48 16.80
CA SER A 2 41.70 2.59 16.39
C SER A 2 40.28 2.05 16.22
N LEU A 3 39.34 2.53 17.04
CA LEU A 3 37.93 2.17 16.97
C LEU A 3 37.27 2.94 15.83
N SER A 4 37.07 2.28 14.70
CA SER A 4 36.25 2.76 13.58
C SER A 4 34.82 2.96 14.05
N HIS A 5 34.41 4.22 14.21
CA HIS A 5 33.01 4.60 14.37
C HIS A 5 32.29 4.33 13.05
N ALA A 6 31.46 3.28 13.03
CA ALA A 6 30.48 3.08 11.98
C ALA A 6 29.49 4.26 12.04
N THR A 7 29.57 5.15 11.06
CA THR A 7 28.60 6.23 10.87
C THR A 7 27.26 5.59 10.47
N ASN A 8 26.33 5.58 11.43
CA ASN A 8 24.93 5.25 11.15
C ASN A 8 24.42 6.21 10.06
N PRO A 9 23.83 5.73 8.95
CA PRO A 9 23.33 6.63 7.90
C PRO A 9 22.32 7.60 8.50
N GLN A 10 22.62 8.90 8.36
CA GLN A 10 21.75 9.98 8.78
C GLN A 10 20.41 9.87 8.05
N PRO A 11 19.26 10.03 8.73
CA PRO A 11 17.97 10.05 8.06
C PRO A 11 17.94 11.19 7.03
N LYS A 12 17.58 10.85 5.79
CA LYS A 12 17.38 11.81 4.70
C LYS A 12 16.41 12.90 5.19
N PRO A 13 16.66 14.19 4.93
CA PRO A 13 15.73 15.26 5.29
C PRO A 13 14.36 14.98 4.66
N ALA A 14 13.30 15.26 5.42
CA ALA A 14 11.93 15.07 4.97
C ALA A 14 11.64 15.98 3.76
N ALA A 15 11.69 15.41 2.56
CA ALA A 15 11.13 16.05 1.38
C ALA A 15 9.63 16.27 1.61
N ALA A 16 9.07 17.38 1.09
CA ALA A 16 7.63 17.65 1.12
C ALA A 16 6.84 16.37 0.80
N PRO A 17 5.68 16.10 1.46
CA PRO A 17 4.98 14.85 1.26
C PRO A 17 4.66 14.69 -0.22
N HIS A 18 5.38 13.78 -0.87
CA HIS A 18 5.09 13.44 -2.25
C HIS A 18 3.71 12.78 -2.22
N THR A 19 2.75 13.33 -2.94
CA THR A 19 1.47 12.67 -3.20
C THR A 19 1.55 11.98 -4.54
N LEU A 20 0.79 10.90 -4.73
CA LEU A 20 0.69 10.24 -6.03
C LEU A 20 0.21 11.23 -7.11
N ALA A 21 -0.72 12.13 -6.77
CA ALA A 21 -1.22 13.17 -7.66
C ALA A 21 -0.09 14.11 -8.15
N ALA A 22 0.83 14.52 -7.28
CA ALA A 22 1.96 15.35 -7.66
C ALA A 22 2.92 14.61 -8.62
N LEU A 23 3.18 13.32 -8.36
CA LEU A 23 4.02 12.50 -9.24
C LEU A 23 3.39 12.28 -10.62
N LEU A 24 2.07 12.07 -10.67
CA LEU A 24 1.31 11.96 -11.91
C LEU A 24 1.37 13.27 -12.71
N ALA A 25 1.13 14.41 -12.06
CA ALA A 25 1.17 15.72 -12.70
C ALA A 25 2.57 16.07 -13.27
N ALA A 26 3.63 15.59 -12.62
CA ALA A 26 5.01 15.76 -13.09
C ALA A 26 5.43 14.78 -14.20
N GLY A 27 4.55 13.86 -14.63
CA GLY A 27 4.87 12.82 -15.61
C GLY A 27 5.88 11.78 -15.10
N GLY A 28 6.03 11.66 -13.77
CA GLY A 28 7.13 10.92 -13.15
C GLY A 28 6.99 9.40 -13.11
N LEU A 29 5.92 8.81 -13.66
CA LEU A 29 5.59 7.39 -13.49
C LEU A 29 5.76 6.52 -14.75
N ALA A 30 5.99 7.12 -15.93
CA ALA A 30 6.17 6.37 -17.16
C ALA A 30 7.33 5.36 -17.05
N GLY A 31 7.03 4.08 -17.28
CA GLY A 31 8.00 2.98 -17.20
C GLY A 31 8.46 2.64 -15.78
N LYS A 32 7.96 3.32 -14.73
CA LYS A 32 8.36 3.05 -13.35
C LYS A 32 7.60 1.88 -12.74
N ARG A 33 8.28 1.14 -11.86
CA ARG A 33 7.68 0.11 -11.01
C ARG A 33 7.04 0.78 -9.79
N VAL A 34 5.73 0.72 -9.70
CA VAL A 34 4.94 1.35 -8.64
C VAL A 34 4.35 0.28 -7.74
N PHE A 35 4.73 0.30 -6.46
CA PHE A 35 4.16 -0.57 -5.42
C PHE A 35 3.11 0.20 -4.63
N ILE A 36 1.88 -0.29 -4.63
CA ILE A 36 0.73 0.34 -3.95
C ILE A 36 0.29 -0.54 -2.78
N ARG A 37 0.39 0.00 -1.57
CA ARG A 37 -0.27 -0.57 -0.38
C ARG A 37 -1.71 -0.04 -0.31
N ALA A 38 -2.67 -0.85 -0.78
CA ALA A 38 -4.10 -0.52 -0.75
C ALA A 38 -4.80 -1.14 0.47
N ASP A 39 -5.95 -0.61 0.90
CA ASP A 39 -6.85 -1.29 1.84
C ASP A 39 -7.89 -2.10 1.07
N LEU A 40 -7.66 -3.40 0.94
CA LEU A 40 -8.53 -4.35 0.26
C LEU A 40 -9.07 -5.41 1.24
N ASN A 41 -9.03 -5.12 2.54
CA ASN A 41 -9.60 -5.98 3.55
C ASN A 41 -11.12 -5.85 3.53
N VAL A 42 -11.77 -6.67 2.70
CA VAL A 42 -13.22 -6.68 2.45
C VAL A 42 -13.93 -7.81 3.20
N PRO A 43 -15.18 -7.60 3.63
CA PRO A 43 -15.97 -8.67 4.23
C PRO A 43 -16.32 -9.73 3.18
N GLN A 44 -16.27 -10.99 3.61
CA GLN A 44 -16.62 -12.15 2.81
C GLN A 44 -17.68 -13.00 3.53
N ASP A 45 -18.53 -13.67 2.77
CA ASP A 45 -19.45 -14.67 3.30
C ASP A 45 -18.73 -15.99 3.64
N ALA A 46 -19.48 -16.98 4.14
CA ALA A 46 -18.94 -18.28 4.50
C ALA A 46 -18.37 -19.07 3.30
N ALA A 47 -18.75 -18.72 2.07
CA ALA A 47 -18.23 -19.31 0.84
C ALA A 47 -17.00 -18.55 0.29
N GLY A 48 -16.59 -17.46 0.94
CA GLY A 48 -15.46 -16.62 0.52
C GLY A 48 -15.82 -15.61 -0.58
N ALA A 49 -17.11 -15.40 -0.87
CA ALA A 49 -17.56 -14.39 -1.81
C ALA A 49 -17.55 -13.00 -1.15
N ILE A 50 -17.11 -11.98 -1.89
CA ILE A 50 -17.06 -10.60 -1.40
C ILE A 50 -18.50 -10.08 -1.26
N THR A 51 -18.85 -9.62 -0.05
CA THR A 51 -20.19 -9.11 0.25
C THR A 51 -20.29 -7.59 0.15
N ASP A 52 -19.15 -6.89 0.30
CA ASP A 52 -19.01 -5.45 0.07
C ASP A 52 -17.62 -5.15 -0.52
N ASP A 53 -17.60 -4.64 -1.74
CA ASP A 53 -16.40 -4.29 -2.51
C ASP A 53 -16.10 -2.78 -2.50
N THR A 54 -16.71 -2.00 -1.60
CA THR A 54 -16.51 -0.53 -1.49
C THR A 54 -15.03 -0.16 -1.37
N ARG A 55 -14.27 -0.91 -0.56
CA ARG A 55 -12.82 -0.69 -0.41
C ARG A 55 -12.05 -0.96 -1.69
N ILE A 56 -12.43 -1.99 -2.46
CA ILE A 56 -11.80 -2.30 -3.74
C ILE A 56 -12.06 -1.18 -4.73
N ARG A 57 -13.32 -0.75 -4.87
CA ARG A 57 -13.70 0.38 -5.73
C ARG A 57 -12.94 1.66 -5.36
N ALA A 58 -12.76 1.93 -4.07
CA ALA A 58 -12.04 3.11 -3.60
C ALA A 58 -10.56 3.12 -4.03
N SER A 59 -9.90 1.96 -4.16
CA SER A 59 -8.51 1.87 -4.61
C SER A 59 -8.34 1.87 -6.14
N VAL A 60 -9.40 1.58 -6.91
CA VAL A 60 -9.34 1.51 -8.39
C VAL A 60 -8.81 2.80 -9.04
N PRO A 61 -9.24 4.01 -8.65
CA PRO A 61 -8.76 5.25 -9.27
C PRO A 61 -7.24 5.42 -9.20
N ALA A 62 -6.61 5.10 -8.06
CA ALA A 62 -5.16 5.20 -7.90
C ALA A 62 -4.42 4.22 -8.81
N ILE A 63 -4.90 2.97 -8.88
CA ILE A 63 -4.33 1.92 -9.74
C ILE A 63 -4.48 2.31 -11.22
N ALA A 64 -5.66 2.76 -11.62
CA ALA A 64 -5.96 3.16 -13.00
C ALA A 64 -5.10 4.35 -13.43
N ALA A 65 -4.91 5.35 -12.56
CA ALA A 65 -4.07 6.52 -12.86
C ALA A 65 -2.60 6.14 -13.09
N CYS A 66 -2.04 5.25 -12.24
CA CYS A 66 -0.68 4.73 -12.45
C CYS A 66 -0.56 3.97 -13.78
N LEU A 67 -1.55 3.14 -14.12
CA LEU A 67 -1.59 2.41 -15.38
C LEU A 67 -1.65 3.35 -16.59
N GLN A 68 -2.52 4.36 -16.54
CA GLN A 68 -2.66 5.39 -17.59
C GLN A 68 -1.36 6.18 -17.78
N ALA A 69 -0.61 6.41 -16.70
CA ALA A 69 0.70 7.04 -16.76
C ALA A 69 1.82 6.11 -17.26
N GLY A 70 1.51 4.86 -17.64
CA GLY A 70 2.47 3.91 -18.18
C GLY A 70 3.34 3.21 -17.13
N ALA A 71 2.92 3.17 -15.87
CA ALA A 71 3.64 2.46 -14.81
C ALA A 71 3.45 0.94 -14.89
N ALA A 72 4.42 0.21 -14.34
CA ALA A 72 4.28 -1.21 -13.99
C ALA A 72 3.77 -1.32 -12.55
N VAL A 73 2.53 -1.76 -12.35
CA VAL A 73 1.84 -1.62 -11.06
C VAL A 73 1.81 -2.93 -10.28
N MET A 74 2.25 -2.89 -9.03
CA MET A 74 2.09 -3.97 -8.06
C MET A 74 1.21 -3.47 -6.94
N VAL A 75 0.14 -4.19 -6.62
CA VAL A 75 -0.76 -3.85 -5.51
C VAL A 75 -0.64 -4.93 -4.46
N THR A 76 -0.60 -4.58 -3.18
CA THR A 76 -0.81 -5.55 -2.10
C THR A 76 -1.80 -5.03 -1.08
N SER A 77 -2.34 -5.95 -0.29
CA SER A 77 -3.11 -5.63 0.89
C SER A 77 -3.02 -6.74 1.92
N HIS A 78 -3.68 -6.51 3.05
CA HIS A 78 -4.00 -7.55 3.99
C HIS A 78 -5.46 -7.97 3.82
N LEU A 79 -5.76 -9.22 4.14
CA LEU A 79 -7.12 -9.71 4.33
C LEU A 79 -7.17 -10.51 5.63
N GLY A 80 -8.07 -10.13 6.54
CA GLY A 80 -8.22 -10.74 7.85
C GLY A 80 -6.91 -10.75 8.68
N ARG A 81 -6.68 -11.87 9.37
CA ARG A 81 -5.59 -12.03 10.34
C ARG A 81 -4.91 -13.41 10.20
N PRO A 82 -4.27 -13.70 9.05
CA PRO A 82 -3.55 -14.95 8.88
C PRO A 82 -2.34 -15.03 9.82
N GLN A 83 -1.84 -16.27 9.95
CA GLN A 83 -0.56 -16.57 10.57
C GLN A 83 0.57 -16.24 9.59
N GLU A 84 1.63 -15.59 10.07
CA GLU A 84 2.82 -15.33 9.24
C GLU A 84 3.55 -16.64 8.93
N GLY A 85 4.13 -16.73 7.73
CA GLY A 85 4.92 -17.86 7.25
C GLY A 85 4.09 -19.06 6.78
N ALA A 86 2.76 -18.99 6.85
CA ALA A 86 1.86 -20.08 6.47
C ALA A 86 0.85 -19.61 5.42
N PRO A 87 0.78 -20.26 4.24
CA PRO A 87 -0.30 -20.03 3.30
C PRO A 87 -1.65 -20.37 3.94
N ASP A 88 -2.63 -19.47 3.82
CA ASP A 88 -4.00 -19.71 4.28
C ASP A 88 -5.00 -19.30 3.19
N PRO A 89 -5.58 -20.27 2.45
CA PRO A 89 -6.53 -19.98 1.37
C PRO A 89 -7.72 -19.12 1.80
N ARG A 90 -8.14 -19.18 3.07
CA ARG A 90 -9.26 -18.38 3.60
C ARG A 90 -8.94 -16.89 3.67
N HIS A 91 -7.65 -16.55 3.70
CA HIS A 91 -7.15 -15.20 3.75
C HIS A 91 -6.46 -14.79 2.43
N SER A 92 -6.61 -15.58 1.36
CA SER A 92 -6.05 -15.26 0.04
C SER A 92 -6.76 -14.06 -0.58
N LEU A 93 -5.99 -13.25 -1.31
CA LEU A 93 -6.49 -12.14 -2.11
C LEU A 93 -7.04 -12.59 -3.49
N ALA A 94 -7.13 -13.89 -3.78
CA ALA A 94 -7.66 -14.37 -5.06
C ALA A 94 -9.06 -13.84 -5.41
N PRO A 95 -10.05 -13.79 -4.48
CA PRO A 95 -11.34 -13.15 -4.76
C PRO A 95 -11.21 -11.66 -5.09
N VAL A 96 -10.30 -10.96 -4.41
CA VAL A 96 -10.02 -9.54 -4.62
C VAL A 96 -9.39 -9.31 -6.00
N GLY A 97 -8.46 -10.16 -6.43
CA GLY A 97 -7.83 -10.09 -7.75
C GLY A 97 -8.84 -10.25 -8.89
N ARG A 98 -9.79 -11.19 -8.74
CA ARG A 98 -10.91 -11.33 -9.69
C ARG A 98 -11.75 -10.06 -9.76
N ARG A 99 -12.13 -9.50 -8.60
CA ARG A 99 -12.95 -8.29 -8.56
C ARG A 99 -12.22 -7.05 -9.11
N LEU A 100 -10.93 -6.91 -8.81
CA LEU A 100 -10.09 -5.86 -9.42
C LEU A 100 -10.02 -6.02 -10.94
N SER A 101 -9.93 -7.25 -11.44
CA SER A 101 -9.91 -7.52 -12.88
C SER A 101 -11.18 -7.05 -13.58
N GLU A 102 -12.33 -7.33 -12.98
CA GLU A 102 -13.64 -6.86 -13.48
C GLU A 102 -13.73 -5.34 -13.49
N LEU A 103 -13.33 -4.67 -12.39
CA LEU A 103 -13.44 -3.22 -12.25
C LEU A 103 -12.46 -2.45 -13.15
N LEU A 104 -11.28 -3.02 -13.41
CA LEU A 104 -10.27 -2.42 -14.29
C LEU A 104 -10.46 -2.82 -15.77
N GLY A 105 -11.39 -3.74 -16.07
CA GLY A 105 -11.61 -4.26 -17.42
C GLY A 105 -10.39 -4.99 -18.00
N ARG A 106 -9.55 -5.59 -17.15
CA ARG A 106 -8.30 -6.25 -17.56
C ARG A 106 -7.83 -7.30 -16.56
N GLN A 107 -6.96 -8.22 -16.98
CA GLN A 107 -6.45 -9.24 -16.09
C GLN A 107 -5.54 -8.65 -15.00
N VAL A 108 -5.82 -9.02 -13.75
CA VAL A 108 -4.98 -8.72 -12.57
C VAL A 108 -4.57 -10.07 -11.95
N PRO A 109 -3.44 -10.66 -12.39
CA PRO A 109 -2.99 -11.94 -11.84
C PRO A 109 -2.56 -11.77 -10.38
N LEU A 110 -2.86 -12.79 -9.56
CA LEU A 110 -2.37 -12.89 -8.20
C LEU A 110 -1.00 -13.58 -8.18
N LEU A 111 -0.02 -12.97 -7.53
CA LEU A 111 1.32 -13.51 -7.37
C LEU A 111 1.57 -13.91 -5.91
N SER A 112 1.87 -15.18 -5.69
CA SER A 112 2.30 -15.73 -4.40
C SER A 112 3.83 -15.74 -4.30
N GLY A 113 4.38 -15.75 -3.08
CA GLY A 113 5.84 -15.81 -2.87
C GLY A 113 6.62 -14.61 -3.44
N TRP A 114 5.93 -13.49 -3.64
CA TRP A 114 6.44 -12.31 -4.35
C TRP A 114 7.60 -11.60 -3.64
N THR A 115 7.83 -11.86 -2.35
CA THR A 115 8.94 -11.27 -1.59
C THR A 115 10.31 -11.74 -2.07
N GLU A 116 10.39 -12.91 -2.71
CA GLU A 116 11.62 -13.46 -3.28
C GLU A 116 11.95 -12.86 -4.65
N GLY A 117 11.06 -12.04 -5.21
CA GLY A 117 11.19 -11.48 -6.55
C GLY A 117 11.00 -12.53 -7.65
N GLY A 118 11.78 -12.43 -8.74
CA GLY A 118 11.75 -13.40 -9.84
C GLY A 118 10.56 -13.26 -10.81
N PHE A 119 9.70 -12.26 -10.61
CA PHE A 119 8.63 -11.91 -11.53
C PHE A 119 8.92 -10.58 -12.24
N GLN A 120 8.27 -10.36 -13.38
CA GLN A 120 8.32 -9.10 -14.11
C GLN A 120 6.91 -8.58 -14.31
N VAL A 121 6.76 -7.26 -14.16
CA VAL A 121 5.52 -6.55 -14.49
C VAL A 121 5.87 -5.57 -15.61
N PRO A 122 5.42 -5.82 -16.85
CA PRO A 122 5.64 -4.87 -17.94
C PRO A 122 4.99 -3.51 -17.64
N PRO A 123 5.56 -2.40 -18.15
CA PRO A 123 4.87 -1.11 -18.14
C PRO A 123 3.46 -1.21 -18.70
N GLY A 124 2.50 -0.58 -18.03
CA GLY A 124 1.09 -0.67 -18.37
C GLY A 124 0.41 -1.97 -17.92
N GLN A 125 1.08 -2.89 -17.22
CA GLN A 125 0.47 -4.05 -16.56
C GLN A 125 0.27 -3.81 -15.06
N VAL A 126 -0.68 -4.54 -14.47
CA VAL A 126 -0.91 -4.59 -13.02
C VAL A 126 -0.88 -6.03 -12.54
N VAL A 127 -0.35 -6.25 -11.34
CA VAL A 127 -0.44 -7.52 -10.61
C VAL A 127 -0.93 -7.27 -9.19
N LEU A 128 -1.64 -8.25 -8.62
CA LEU A 128 -1.95 -8.29 -7.20
C LEU A 128 -0.97 -9.22 -6.51
N LEU A 129 -0.27 -8.73 -5.51
CA LEU A 129 0.63 -9.50 -4.67
C LEU A 129 -0.17 -10.10 -3.51
N GLU A 130 0.02 -11.39 -3.24
CA GLU A 130 -0.70 -12.12 -2.20
C GLU A 130 -0.55 -11.46 -0.82
N ASN A 131 -1.53 -11.72 0.05
CA ASN A 131 -1.75 -11.13 1.36
C ASN A 131 -0.46 -10.88 2.14
N CYS A 132 -0.12 -9.60 2.35
CA CYS A 132 1.13 -9.20 2.97
C CYS A 132 1.30 -9.74 4.39
N ARG A 133 0.21 -10.01 5.12
CA ARG A 133 0.26 -10.56 6.48
C ARG A 133 0.64 -12.04 6.55
N MET A 134 0.75 -12.72 5.42
CA MET A 134 1.34 -14.05 5.35
C MET A 134 2.87 -14.02 5.31
N ASN A 135 3.48 -12.87 5.01
CA ASN A 135 4.93 -12.75 4.96
C ASN A 135 5.51 -12.70 6.38
N THR A 136 6.54 -13.52 6.63
CA THR A 136 7.29 -13.50 7.88
C THR A 136 7.95 -12.14 8.08
N GLY A 137 7.66 -11.49 9.21
CA GLY A 137 8.23 -10.19 9.56
C GLY A 137 7.35 -8.98 9.22
N GLU A 138 6.15 -9.19 8.64
CA GLU A 138 5.22 -8.11 8.31
C GLU A 138 4.80 -7.32 9.56
N LYS A 139 4.24 -8.01 10.57
CA LYS A 139 3.71 -7.35 11.79
C LYS A 139 4.82 -6.79 12.67
N LYS A 140 6.04 -7.34 12.56
CA LYS A 140 7.22 -6.87 13.30
C LYS A 140 7.96 -5.74 12.58
N ASN A 141 7.49 -5.31 11.41
CA ASN A 141 8.14 -4.30 10.58
C ASN A 141 9.63 -4.63 10.33
N SER A 142 9.89 -5.88 9.92
CA SER A 142 11.25 -6.37 9.66
C SER A 142 11.96 -5.54 8.59
N ASP A 143 13.19 -5.10 8.90
CA ASP A 143 14.03 -4.37 7.95
C ASP A 143 14.41 -5.23 6.73
N ASP A 144 14.67 -6.53 6.92
CA ASP A 144 14.98 -7.47 5.83
C ASP A 144 13.82 -7.54 4.83
N LEU A 145 12.59 -7.72 5.33
CA LEU A 145 11.40 -7.76 4.49
C LEU A 145 11.18 -6.41 3.81
N ALA A 146 11.32 -5.30 4.54
CA ALA A 146 11.16 -3.96 3.99
C ALA A 146 12.14 -3.65 2.85
N GLN A 147 13.41 -4.05 2.98
CA GLN A 147 14.43 -3.86 1.94
C GLN A 147 14.13 -4.72 0.71
N LYS A 148 13.74 -5.99 0.89
CA LYS A 148 13.32 -6.88 -0.20
C LYS A 148 12.17 -6.26 -1.00
N MET A 149 11.15 -5.74 -0.31
CA MET A 149 9.99 -5.12 -0.98
C MET A 149 10.36 -3.79 -1.65
N ALA A 150 11.21 -2.97 -1.04
CA ALA A 150 11.68 -1.73 -1.64
C ALA A 150 12.44 -1.97 -2.96
N ALA A 151 13.23 -3.06 -3.04
CA ALA A 151 13.93 -3.44 -4.26
C ALA A 151 12.99 -3.78 -5.45
N LEU A 152 11.73 -4.13 -5.17
CA LEU A 152 10.73 -4.42 -6.20
C LEU A 152 10.23 -3.17 -6.94
N CYS A 153 10.42 -1.98 -6.37
CA CYS A 153 9.78 -0.77 -6.86
C CYS A 153 10.73 0.43 -6.98
N ASP A 154 10.34 1.38 -7.82
CA ASP A 154 10.97 2.70 -7.91
C ASP A 154 10.16 3.73 -7.09
N VAL A 155 8.86 3.48 -6.93
CA VAL A 155 7.91 4.31 -6.19
C VAL A 155 7.05 3.43 -5.30
N TYR A 156 7.03 3.74 -4.00
CA TYR A 156 6.08 3.20 -3.04
C TYR A 156 4.95 4.19 -2.79
N VAL A 157 3.70 3.71 -2.87
CA VAL A 157 2.47 4.47 -2.60
C VAL A 157 1.76 3.82 -1.42
N ASN A 158 1.57 4.58 -0.34
CA ASN A 158 0.67 4.16 0.74
C ASN A 158 -0.72 4.75 0.53
N ASP A 159 -1.71 3.91 0.24
CA ASP A 159 -3.11 4.31 0.01
C ASP A 159 -4.06 3.64 1.01
N ALA A 160 -3.53 3.18 2.15
CA ALA A 160 -4.25 2.38 3.14
C ALA A 160 -4.33 3.07 4.51
N PHE A 161 -5.08 4.18 4.60
CA PHE A 161 -5.24 4.97 5.84
C PHE A 161 -5.67 4.11 7.05
N GLY A 162 -6.62 3.19 6.85
CA GLY A 162 -7.11 2.30 7.90
C GLY A 162 -6.03 1.45 8.58
N THR A 163 -4.86 1.28 7.94
CA THR A 163 -3.69 0.59 8.51
C THR A 163 -2.50 1.50 8.81
N ALA A 164 -2.59 2.80 8.52
CA ALA A 164 -1.51 3.76 8.71
C ALA A 164 -1.08 3.92 10.19
N HIS A 165 -1.97 3.59 11.14
CA HIS A 165 -1.68 3.59 12.58
C HIS A 165 -0.76 2.45 13.04
N ARG A 166 -0.40 1.51 12.16
CA ARG A 166 0.48 0.37 12.47
C ARG A 166 1.77 0.48 11.70
N ALA A 167 2.89 0.38 12.41
CA ALA A 167 4.19 0.16 11.79
C ALA A 167 4.29 -1.32 11.40
N GLU A 168 3.91 -1.66 10.17
CA GLU A 168 4.10 -2.97 9.54
C GLU A 168 5.09 -2.81 8.36
N ALA A 169 5.67 -3.90 7.86
CA ALA A 169 6.68 -3.81 6.81
C ALA A 169 6.11 -3.21 5.51
N THR A 170 4.86 -3.53 5.13
CA THR A 170 4.22 -2.95 3.93
C THR A 170 3.60 -1.58 4.13
N THR A 171 3.39 -1.11 5.37
CA THR A 171 2.78 0.21 5.64
C THR A 171 3.83 1.27 5.96
N HIS A 172 4.89 0.87 6.68
CA HIS A 172 5.92 1.75 7.24
C HIS A 172 7.33 1.34 6.79
N GLY A 173 7.65 0.05 6.87
CA GLY A 173 9.01 -0.45 6.64
C GLY A 173 9.55 -0.09 5.26
N ILE A 174 8.82 -0.48 4.22
CA ILE A 174 9.18 -0.24 2.82
C ILE A 174 9.42 1.24 2.51
N ALA A 175 8.67 2.15 3.13
CA ALA A 175 8.78 3.59 2.90
C ALA A 175 10.15 4.16 3.30
N ARG A 176 10.86 3.50 4.23
CA ARG A 176 12.21 3.89 4.65
C ARG A 176 13.27 3.60 3.59
N TYR A 177 13.03 2.63 2.71
CA TYR A 177 14.03 2.11 1.77
C TYR A 177 13.66 2.35 0.30
N ALA A 178 12.37 2.54 -0.02
CA ALA A 178 11.93 2.84 -1.37
C ALA A 178 12.57 4.16 -1.86
N PRO A 179 13.03 4.25 -3.13
CA PRO A 179 13.65 5.47 -3.65
C PRO A 179 12.74 6.70 -3.54
N ILE A 180 11.46 6.50 -3.80
CA ILE A 180 10.38 7.47 -3.63
C ILE A 180 9.27 6.81 -2.81
N ALA A 181 8.79 7.50 -1.77
CA ALA A 181 7.62 7.11 -1.00
C ALA A 181 6.60 8.25 -1.03
N CYS A 182 5.34 7.94 -1.31
CA CYS A 182 4.28 8.92 -1.42
C CYS A 182 2.95 8.45 -0.82
N ALA A 183 2.07 9.41 -0.51
CA ALA A 183 0.69 9.13 -0.12
C ALA A 183 -0.18 8.93 -1.37
N GLY A 184 -0.99 7.88 -1.38
CA GLY A 184 -2.06 7.69 -2.35
C GLY A 184 -3.25 8.62 -2.09
N PRO A 185 -4.22 8.68 -3.01
CA PRO A 185 -5.37 9.59 -2.93
C PRO A 185 -6.23 9.42 -1.67
N LEU A 186 -6.49 8.18 -1.23
CA LEU A 186 -7.30 7.91 -0.04
C LEU A 186 -6.57 8.36 1.22
N LEU A 187 -5.28 8.02 1.33
CA LEU A 187 -4.47 8.45 2.46
C LEU A 187 -4.35 9.98 2.51
N ALA A 188 -4.09 10.62 1.37
CA ALA A 188 -3.98 12.06 1.28
C ALA A 188 -5.30 12.76 1.66
N ALA A 189 -6.44 12.27 1.15
CA ALA A 189 -7.75 12.83 1.45
C ALA A 189 -8.09 12.75 2.96
N GLU A 190 -7.78 11.63 3.61
CA GLU A 190 -7.99 11.46 5.05
C GLU A 190 -7.10 12.39 5.88
N ILE A 191 -5.81 12.53 5.51
CA ILE A 191 -4.88 13.47 6.16
C ILE A 191 -5.37 14.92 6.00
N ASP A 192 -5.83 15.30 4.80
CA ASP A 192 -6.36 16.64 4.53
C ASP A 192 -7.63 16.92 5.32
N ALA A 193 -8.55 15.96 5.39
CA ALA A 193 -9.80 16.09 6.14
C ALA A 193 -9.55 16.26 7.64
N LEU A 194 -8.70 15.40 8.22
CA LEU A 194 -8.29 15.50 9.62
C LEU A 194 -7.51 16.78 9.91
N GLY A 195 -6.61 17.17 9.01
CA GLY A 195 -5.85 18.41 9.13
C GLY A 195 -6.73 19.66 9.15
N LYS A 196 -7.76 19.71 8.29
CA LYS A 196 -8.76 20.79 8.29
C LYS A 196 -9.59 20.81 9.57
N ALA A 197 -10.02 19.64 10.05
CA ALA A 197 -10.87 19.52 11.23
C ALA A 197 -10.12 19.80 12.55
N LEU A 198 -8.83 19.45 12.64
CA LEU A 198 -8.06 19.52 13.89
C LEU A 198 -7.04 20.66 13.93
N GLY A 199 -6.46 21.04 12.80
CA GLY A 199 -5.40 22.04 12.72
C GLY A 199 -5.90 23.49 12.74
N GLN A 200 -6.79 23.83 11.80
CA GLN A 200 -7.39 25.17 11.68
C GLN A 200 -8.89 25.09 11.35
N PRO A 201 -9.72 24.60 12.29
CA PRO A 201 -11.14 24.43 12.04
C PRO A 201 -11.86 25.77 11.91
N ALA A 202 -12.81 25.84 10.98
CA ALA A 202 -13.80 26.90 10.96
C ALA A 202 -14.61 26.89 12.28
N ARG A 203 -14.88 28.07 12.83
CA ARG A 203 -15.56 28.22 14.13
C ARG A 203 -17.01 28.69 13.96
N PRO A 204 -17.94 28.26 14.82
CA PRO A 204 -17.73 27.37 15.97
C PRO A 204 -17.48 25.91 15.57
N LEU A 205 -16.51 25.26 16.20
CA LEU A 205 -16.24 23.83 16.02
C LEU A 205 -17.08 23.05 17.03
N VAL A 206 -17.83 22.07 16.54
CA VAL A 206 -18.61 21.13 17.37
C VAL A 206 -18.08 19.72 17.12
N ALA A 207 -17.74 19.01 18.19
CA ALA A 207 -17.38 17.60 18.15
C ALA A 207 -18.50 16.77 18.78
N ILE A 208 -18.99 15.76 18.05
CA ILE A 208 -19.96 14.79 18.55
C ILE A 208 -19.20 13.50 18.81
N VAL A 209 -19.12 13.10 20.09
CA VAL A 209 -18.46 11.87 20.52
C VAL A 209 -19.51 10.96 21.16
N ALA A 210 -19.74 9.80 20.56
CA ALA A 210 -20.63 8.77 21.08
C ALA A 210 -19.90 7.42 21.07
N GLY A 211 -20.11 6.63 22.11
CA GLY A 211 -19.48 5.32 22.29
C GLY A 211 -20.05 4.62 23.51
N SER A 212 -19.93 3.30 23.58
CA SER A 212 -20.38 2.52 24.74
C SER A 212 -19.49 2.72 25.98
N LYS A 213 -18.25 3.19 25.79
CA LYS A 213 -17.24 3.49 26.81
C LYS A 213 -16.29 4.56 26.29
#